data_AF-A0A925PTH8-F1
#
_entry.id   AF-A0A925PTH8-F1
#
_cell.length_a   1.000
_cell.length_b   1.000
_cell.length_c   1.000
_cell.angle_alpha   90.00
_cell.angle_beta   90.00
_cell.angle_gamma   90.00
#
_symmetry.space_group_name_H-M   'P 1'
#
loop_
_entity.id
_entity.type
_entity.pdbx_description
1 polymer ?
#
loop_
_entity_poly.entity_id
_entity_poly.type
_entity_poly.pdbx_seq_one_letter_code
_entity_poly.pdbx_strand_id
1 'polypeptide(L)'
;MKDKINLNTALMLLGALITGMVLGALGAPVLSPTTAGKHSHLHSSRGAYRFTNPLLDCDIASEKLEGKEYRSFKYKIKDMIAQKLAAGEASSISFYVRNLDNGASFGANSKERYTPASLLKVPLMMAWLKRAERDSTVLQQSFRYDGREDLTAMQNIKPRETLRPGMSYTVDDLVRRMLASSDNNAYWLLLTNIDTREMDAIVADLKIDFEPSKTGEVVSVRSYSRLYRILYNATFLNREMSEKALEHLSHMEFREGIVAGVPAGVSVASKFGEKIFDDGRSVELHEFGIVYHPRGPYLLGIMTRGTDIRRQSAVLRDISRLVYAEVDALHSGE
;
A
#
# COMPACT_ATOMS: atom_id res chain seq x y z
N MET A 1 26.03 -52.00 11.94
CA MET A 1 24.88 -52.81 11.49
C MET A 1 24.36 -52.21 10.19
N LYS A 2 24.48 -52.94 9.09
CA LYS A 2 23.87 -52.59 7.80
C LYS A 2 22.62 -53.45 7.67
N ASP A 3 21.44 -52.85 7.79
CA ASP A 3 20.19 -53.57 7.57
C ASP A 3 20.02 -53.82 6.07
N LYS A 4 20.14 -55.08 5.68
CA LYS A 4 19.86 -55.54 4.33
C LYS A 4 18.35 -55.56 4.14
N ILE A 5 17.84 -54.73 3.24
CA ILE A 5 16.47 -54.81 2.74
C ILE A 5 16.25 -56.22 2.18
N ASN A 6 15.24 -56.92 2.70
CA ASN A 6 14.92 -58.29 2.28
C ASN A 6 14.46 -58.27 0.80
N LEU A 7 14.91 -59.26 0.02
CA LEU A 7 14.66 -59.39 -1.42
C LEU A 7 13.15 -59.37 -1.75
N ASN A 8 12.30 -59.89 -0.85
CA ASN A 8 10.85 -59.88 -1.02
C ASN A 8 10.25 -58.46 -0.93
N THR A 9 10.85 -57.56 -0.16
CA THR A 9 10.41 -56.16 -0.03
C THR A 9 10.81 -55.33 -1.25
N ALA A 10 11.98 -55.63 -1.84
CA ALA A 10 12.41 -55.00 -3.09
C ALA A 10 11.55 -55.42 -4.30
N LEU A 11 11.12 -56.69 -4.36
CA LEU A 11 10.23 -57.19 -5.42
C LEU A 11 8.81 -56.60 -5.35
N MET A 12 8.26 -56.37 -4.14
CA MET A 12 6.96 -55.70 -4.01
C MET A 12 6.99 -54.23 -4.47
N LEU A 13 8.08 -53.51 -4.19
CA LEU A 13 8.24 -52.11 -4.63
C LEU A 13 8.42 -51.99 -6.15
N LEU A 14 9.10 -52.96 -6.78
CA LEU A 14 9.25 -53.00 -8.23
C LEU A 14 7.92 -53.32 -8.95
N GLY A 15 7.11 -54.22 -8.36
CA GLY A 15 5.78 -54.54 -8.88
C GLY A 15 4.82 -53.34 -8.82
N ALA A 16 4.85 -52.55 -7.75
CA ALA A 16 4.03 -51.34 -7.64
C ALA A 16 4.42 -50.26 -8.66
N LEU A 17 5.72 -50.12 -8.97
CA LEU A 17 6.21 -49.13 -9.94
C LEU A 17 5.82 -49.49 -11.38
N ILE A 18 5.89 -50.78 -11.75
CA ILE A 18 5.55 -51.25 -13.10
C ILE A 18 4.04 -51.15 -13.33
N THR A 19 3.22 -51.48 -12.33
CA THR A 19 1.75 -51.34 -12.42
C THR A 19 1.33 -49.86 -12.54
N GLY A 20 2.04 -48.95 -11.85
CA GLY A 20 1.82 -47.50 -11.96
C GLY A 20 2.18 -46.92 -13.33
N MET A 21 3.27 -47.39 -13.96
CA MET A 21 3.65 -46.95 -15.31
C MET A 21 2.70 -47.46 -16.39
N VAL A 22 2.16 -48.69 -16.25
CA VAL A 22 1.23 -49.26 -17.23
C VAL A 22 -0.15 -48.58 -17.16
N LEU A 23 -0.64 -48.23 -15.97
CA LEU A 23 -1.87 -47.44 -15.81
C LEU A 23 -1.69 -45.98 -16.28
N GLY A 24 -0.50 -45.40 -16.12
CA GLY A 24 -0.16 -44.07 -16.64
C GLY A 24 -0.07 -44.01 -18.17
N ALA A 25 0.34 -45.10 -18.83
CA ALA A 25 0.45 -45.16 -20.29
C ALA A 25 -0.87 -45.47 -21.01
N LEU A 26 -1.84 -46.10 -20.32
CA LEU A 26 -3.15 -46.47 -20.89
C LEU A 26 -4.27 -45.46 -20.60
N GLY A 27 -4.03 -44.49 -19.70
CA GLY A 27 -5.00 -43.47 -19.29
C GLY A 27 -4.88 -42.12 -19.98
N ALA A 28 -4.28 -42.03 -21.18
CA ALA A 28 -4.12 -40.77 -21.90
C ALA A 28 -5.26 -40.56 -22.93
N PRO A 29 -6.33 -39.82 -22.62
CA PRO A 29 -7.09 -39.16 -23.66
C PRO A 29 -6.35 -37.90 -24.10
N VAL A 30 -6.16 -37.82 -25.41
CA VAL A 30 -5.87 -36.65 -26.23
C VAL A 30 -6.41 -35.36 -25.60
N LEU A 31 -5.53 -34.53 -25.04
CA LEU A 31 -5.80 -33.14 -24.70
C LEU A 31 -4.86 -32.27 -25.53
N SER A 32 -5.45 -31.65 -26.54
CA SER A 32 -4.84 -30.64 -27.39
C SER A 32 -4.34 -29.45 -26.56
N PRO A 33 -3.27 -28.75 -26.97
CA PRO A 33 -2.75 -27.62 -26.23
C PRO A 33 -3.53 -26.35 -26.59
N THR A 34 -4.64 -26.11 -25.92
CA THR A 34 -5.31 -24.80 -25.94
C THR A 34 -6.06 -24.57 -24.64
N THR A 35 -5.43 -23.83 -23.73
CA THR A 35 -6.01 -22.71 -22.98
C THR A 35 -4.90 -22.13 -22.08
N ALA A 36 -4.54 -20.87 -22.30
CA ALA A 36 -3.83 -20.08 -21.31
C ALA A 36 -4.70 -20.02 -20.06
N GLY A 37 -4.24 -20.61 -18.95
CA GLY A 37 -4.95 -20.56 -17.68
C GLY A 37 -5.09 -19.12 -17.20
N LYS A 38 -6.32 -18.64 -17.03
CA LYS A 38 -6.61 -17.48 -16.19
C LYS A 38 -6.29 -17.90 -14.74
N HIS A 39 -5.17 -17.41 -14.22
CA HIS A 39 -4.86 -17.55 -12.79
C HIS A 39 -5.78 -16.62 -12.00
N SER A 40 -6.56 -17.18 -11.07
CA SER A 40 -7.50 -16.43 -10.23
C SER A 40 -7.06 -16.50 -8.76
N HIS A 41 -6.82 -15.35 -8.14
CA HIS A 41 -6.64 -15.27 -6.69
C HIS A 41 -7.98 -15.53 -5.99
N LEU A 42 -8.02 -16.52 -5.09
CA LEU A 42 -9.19 -16.80 -4.26
C LEU A 42 -9.28 -15.77 -3.13
N HIS A 43 -10.47 -15.22 -2.93
CA HIS A 43 -10.76 -14.15 -1.96
C HIS A 43 -12.00 -14.50 -1.13
N SER A 44 -12.05 -14.05 0.13
CA SER A 44 -13.21 -14.31 1.01
C SER A 44 -14.41 -13.43 0.66
N SER A 45 -15.64 -13.89 0.94
CA SER A 45 -16.86 -13.13 0.69
C SER A 45 -16.86 -11.75 1.40
N ARG A 46 -17.28 -10.70 0.69
CA ARG A 46 -17.29 -9.28 1.11
C ARG A 46 -18.27 -8.91 2.26
N GLY A 47 -18.89 -9.89 2.93
CA GLY A 47 -20.12 -9.68 3.72
C GLY A 47 -20.03 -8.83 4.99
N ALA A 48 -18.83 -8.52 5.52
CA ALA A 48 -18.65 -7.72 6.74
C ALA A 48 -17.54 -6.66 6.66
N TYR A 49 -16.79 -6.60 5.56
CA TYR A 49 -15.59 -5.78 5.43
C TYR A 49 -15.61 -5.09 4.05
N ARG A 50 -15.47 -3.76 4.05
CA ARG A 50 -15.61 -2.88 2.88
C ARG A 50 -14.28 -2.60 2.20
N PHE A 51 -13.21 -2.45 2.98
CA PHE A 51 -11.92 -1.96 2.54
C PHE A 51 -10.88 -3.07 2.34
N THR A 52 -11.02 -4.19 3.05
CA THR A 52 -10.10 -5.32 2.95
C THR A 52 -10.59 -6.42 2.03
N ASN A 53 -9.64 -7.10 1.38
CA ASN A 53 -9.89 -8.29 0.60
C ASN A 53 -8.78 -9.34 0.87
N PRO A 54 -8.91 -10.13 1.96
CA PRO A 54 -7.88 -11.08 2.33
C PRO A 54 -7.59 -12.11 1.23
N LEU A 55 -6.31 -12.34 0.97
CA LEU A 55 -5.84 -13.39 0.06
C LEU A 55 -6.10 -14.75 0.72
N LEU A 56 -6.90 -15.61 0.08
CA LEU A 56 -7.11 -16.99 0.54
C LEU A 56 -6.09 -17.96 -0.04
N ASP A 57 -5.56 -17.65 -1.22
CA ASP A 57 -4.55 -18.48 -1.90
C ASP A 57 -3.57 -17.61 -2.70
N CYS A 58 -2.31 -18.02 -2.72
CA CYS A 58 -1.19 -17.31 -3.33
C CYS A 58 -0.51 -18.22 -4.36
N ASP A 59 -1.10 -18.33 -5.55
CA ASP A 59 -0.32 -18.75 -6.70
C ASP A 59 0.68 -17.63 -7.04
N ILE A 60 1.99 -17.95 -6.94
CA ILE A 60 3.09 -17.03 -7.21
C ILE A 60 3.13 -16.75 -8.71
N ALA A 61 2.23 -15.88 -9.18
CA ALA A 61 2.33 -15.30 -10.49
C ALA A 61 3.55 -14.37 -10.49
N SER A 62 4.61 -14.80 -11.19
CA SER A 62 5.76 -13.99 -11.53
C SER A 62 5.32 -12.58 -11.98
N GLU A 63 6.09 -11.54 -11.64
CA GLU A 63 5.86 -10.11 -11.94
C GLU A 63 5.77 -9.75 -13.46
N LYS A 64 5.31 -10.65 -14.31
CA LYS A 64 5.09 -10.46 -15.75
C LYS A 64 3.63 -10.65 -16.12
N LEU A 65 2.79 -9.69 -15.76
CA LEU A 65 1.53 -9.48 -16.47
C LEU A 65 1.40 -8.00 -16.85
N GLU A 66 2.30 -7.55 -17.72
CA GLU A 66 2.00 -6.44 -18.62
C GLU A 66 1.11 -7.00 -19.74
N GLY A 67 -0.18 -7.21 -19.44
CA GLY A 67 -1.18 -7.41 -20.48
C GLY A 67 -1.05 -6.30 -21.53
N LYS A 68 -1.30 -6.60 -22.82
CA LYS A 68 -1.19 -5.61 -23.90
C LYS A 68 -1.97 -4.32 -23.57
N GLU A 69 -3.08 -4.46 -22.86
CA GLU A 69 -3.95 -3.40 -22.36
C GLU A 69 -3.27 -2.41 -21.39
N TYR A 70 -2.33 -2.88 -20.55
CA TYR A 70 -1.59 -2.01 -19.62
C TYR A 70 -0.41 -1.29 -20.27
N ARG A 71 -0.01 -1.67 -21.49
CA ARG A 71 1.10 -1.01 -22.20
C ARG A 71 0.72 0.41 -22.63
N SER A 72 -0.42 0.57 -23.31
CA SER A 72 -0.92 1.90 -23.72
C SER A 72 -1.14 2.80 -22.51
N PHE A 73 -1.72 2.24 -21.44
CA PHE A 73 -1.91 2.91 -20.16
C PHE A 73 -0.57 3.45 -19.61
N LYS A 74 0.45 2.60 -19.50
CA LYS A 74 1.79 2.98 -19.03
C LYS A 74 2.43 4.10 -19.87
N TYR A 75 2.26 4.07 -21.19
CA TYR A 75 2.79 5.12 -22.07
C TYR A 75 2.12 6.48 -21.86
N LYS A 76 0.79 6.52 -21.72
CA LYS A 76 0.05 7.77 -21.46
C LYS A 76 0.50 8.44 -20.16
N ILE A 77 0.69 7.67 -19.08
CA ILE A 77 1.20 8.24 -17.82
C ILE A 77 2.63 8.75 -17.97
N LYS A 78 3.49 7.99 -18.64
CA LYS A 78 4.89 8.42 -18.88
C LYS A 78 4.96 9.70 -19.70
N ASP A 79 4.13 9.83 -20.73
CA ASP A 79 4.03 11.02 -21.55
C ASP A 79 3.54 12.23 -20.73
N MET A 80 2.48 12.06 -19.94
CA MET A 80 2.02 13.09 -19.00
C MET A 80 3.14 13.51 -18.03
N ILE A 81 3.87 12.56 -17.44
CA ILE A 81 5.00 12.86 -16.55
C ILE A 81 6.07 13.68 -17.27
N ALA A 82 6.44 13.31 -18.50
CA ALA A 82 7.42 14.06 -19.28
C ALA A 82 6.96 15.51 -19.52
N GLN A 83 5.67 15.72 -19.85
CA GLN A 83 5.09 17.05 -20.02
C GLN A 83 5.12 17.87 -18.72
N LYS A 84 4.76 17.27 -17.59
CA LYS A 84 4.77 17.91 -16.26
C LYS A 84 6.18 18.32 -15.82
N LEU A 85 7.17 17.48 -16.10
CA LEU A 85 8.58 17.78 -15.85
C LEU A 85 9.08 18.93 -16.76
N ALA A 86 8.75 18.88 -18.06
CA ALA A 86 9.13 19.93 -19.02
C ALA A 86 8.50 21.29 -18.70
N ALA A 87 7.28 21.30 -18.16
CA ALA A 87 6.58 22.50 -17.70
C ALA A 87 7.10 23.06 -16.36
N GLY A 88 8.04 22.37 -15.70
CA GLY A 88 8.54 22.76 -14.38
C GLY A 88 7.46 22.70 -13.28
N GLU A 89 6.48 21.79 -13.42
CA GLU A 89 5.50 21.52 -12.36
C GLU A 89 6.09 20.63 -11.25
N ALA A 90 7.10 19.84 -11.59
CA ALA A 90 7.93 19.07 -10.69
C ALA A 90 9.33 18.92 -11.30
N SER A 91 10.36 18.71 -10.47
CA SER A 91 11.71 18.34 -10.90
C SER A 91 11.91 16.82 -10.96
N SER A 92 11.08 16.05 -10.24
CA SER A 92 11.04 14.60 -10.32
C SER A 92 9.64 14.08 -10.02
N ILE A 93 9.25 12.99 -10.69
CA ILE A 93 7.99 12.28 -10.47
C ILE A 93 8.25 10.77 -10.56
N SER A 94 7.87 10.04 -9.52
CA SER A 94 7.80 8.58 -9.47
C SER A 94 6.36 8.15 -9.25
N PHE A 95 5.95 7.04 -9.88
CA PHE A 95 4.60 6.51 -9.69
C PHE A 95 4.57 4.98 -9.70
N TYR A 96 3.53 4.43 -9.07
CA TYR A 96 3.22 3.02 -9.05
C TYR A 96 1.71 2.82 -9.10
N VAL A 97 1.25 1.97 -10.01
CA VAL A 97 -0.14 1.53 -10.14
C VAL A 97 -0.20 0.03 -9.97
N ARG A 98 -1.17 -0.47 -9.20
CA ARG A 98 -1.47 -1.90 -9.11
C ARG A 98 -2.97 -2.14 -9.06
N ASN A 99 -3.48 -2.94 -9.98
CA ASN A 99 -4.80 -3.53 -9.85
C ASN A 99 -4.78 -4.54 -8.69
N LEU A 100 -5.69 -4.39 -7.73
CA LEU A 100 -5.67 -5.20 -6.51
C LEU A 100 -6.45 -6.52 -6.64
N ASP A 101 -7.24 -6.70 -7.69
CA ASP A 101 -7.98 -7.95 -7.94
C ASP A 101 -7.10 -9.00 -8.65
N ASN A 102 -6.35 -8.58 -9.68
CA ASN A 102 -5.52 -9.49 -10.49
C ASN A 102 -4.00 -9.29 -10.32
N GLY A 103 -3.58 -8.28 -9.57
CA GLY A 103 -2.18 -8.02 -9.27
C GLY A 103 -1.34 -7.43 -10.41
N ALA A 104 -1.94 -7.11 -11.57
CA ALA A 104 -1.25 -6.39 -12.64
C ALA A 104 -0.71 -5.04 -12.11
N SER A 105 0.56 -4.73 -12.39
CA SER A 105 1.17 -3.50 -11.87
C SER A 105 2.25 -2.95 -12.78
N PHE A 106 2.41 -1.64 -12.74
CA PHE A 106 3.42 -0.91 -13.50
C PHE A 106 3.78 0.39 -12.78
N GLY A 107 4.87 1.03 -13.21
CA GLY A 107 5.34 2.27 -12.63
C GLY A 107 6.49 2.87 -13.41
N ALA A 108 6.95 4.04 -12.98
CA ALA A 108 8.16 4.68 -13.46
C ALA A 108 8.99 5.23 -12.30
N ASN A 109 10.30 5.34 -12.53
CA ASN A 109 11.28 5.84 -11.58
C ASN A 109 11.25 5.12 -10.22
N SER A 110 10.90 3.82 -10.23
CA SER A 110 10.58 3.07 -9.01
C SER A 110 11.74 2.84 -8.04
N LYS A 111 12.96 3.22 -8.41
CA LYS A 111 14.18 3.16 -7.59
C LYS A 111 14.57 4.52 -7.01
N GLU A 112 13.92 5.60 -7.45
CA GLU A 112 14.20 6.92 -6.90
C GLU A 112 13.77 6.99 -5.44
N ARG A 113 14.55 7.72 -4.66
CA ARG A 113 14.42 7.83 -3.21
C ARG A 113 13.88 9.22 -2.85
N TYR A 114 12.94 9.24 -1.90
CA TYR A 114 12.28 10.44 -1.40
C TYR A 114 12.17 10.39 0.12
N THR A 115 12.08 11.55 0.77
CA THR A 115 11.85 11.63 2.21
C THR A 115 10.38 11.28 2.52
N PRO A 116 10.10 10.22 3.30
CA PRO A 116 8.73 9.78 3.54
C PRO A 116 7.88 10.80 4.30
N ALA A 117 8.49 11.61 5.17
CA ALA A 117 7.78 12.59 6.00
C ALA A 117 6.56 11.97 6.71
N SER A 118 5.38 12.58 6.60
CA SER A 118 4.14 12.07 7.23
C SER A 118 3.69 10.68 6.73
N LEU A 119 4.32 10.10 5.72
CA LEU A 119 4.12 8.71 5.35
C LEU A 119 4.58 7.73 6.46
N LEU A 120 5.50 8.12 7.35
CA LEU A 120 5.91 7.30 8.51
C LEU A 120 4.78 7.07 9.53
N LYS A 121 3.69 7.84 9.46
CA LYS A 121 2.51 7.65 10.31
C LYS A 121 1.77 6.34 10.02
N VAL A 122 1.88 5.81 8.81
CA VAL A 122 1.26 4.51 8.44
C VAL A 122 1.90 3.35 9.21
N PRO A 123 3.24 3.12 9.17
CA PRO A 123 3.85 2.05 9.97
C PRO A 123 3.66 2.25 11.48
N LEU A 124 3.65 3.49 12.00
CA LEU A 124 3.32 3.74 13.42
C LEU A 124 1.88 3.31 13.76
N MET A 125 0.90 3.63 12.91
CA MET A 125 -0.46 3.13 13.10
C MET A 125 -0.50 1.59 13.06
N MET A 126 0.22 0.97 12.13
CA MET A 126 0.27 -0.49 12.04
C MET A 126 0.81 -1.11 13.34
N ALA A 127 1.74 -0.43 14.02
CA ALA A 127 2.24 -0.87 15.31
C ALA A 127 1.19 -0.85 16.42
N TRP A 128 0.51 0.28 16.57
CA TRP A 128 -0.57 0.42 17.55
C TRP A 128 -1.70 -0.58 17.31
N LEU A 129 -2.11 -0.76 16.04
CA LEU A 129 -3.14 -1.72 15.71
C LEU A 129 -2.66 -3.17 15.90
N LYS A 130 -1.38 -3.48 15.66
CA LYS A 130 -0.82 -4.81 15.92
C LYS A 130 -0.87 -5.17 17.41
N ARG A 131 -0.65 -4.20 18.30
CA ARG A 131 -0.87 -4.38 19.75
C ARG A 131 -2.35 -4.63 20.04
N ALA A 132 -3.24 -3.85 19.42
CA ALA A 132 -4.68 -3.95 19.61
C ALA A 132 -5.26 -5.32 19.20
N GLU A 133 -4.64 -6.03 18.26
CA GLU A 133 -5.02 -7.42 17.92
C GLU A 133 -4.89 -8.40 19.08
N ARG A 134 -3.88 -8.17 19.94
CA ARG A 134 -3.59 -9.01 21.09
C ARG A 134 -4.41 -8.59 22.30
N ASP A 135 -4.67 -7.29 22.41
CA ASP A 135 -5.45 -6.68 23.47
C ASP A 135 -6.19 -5.45 22.97
N SER A 136 -7.51 -5.59 22.74
CA SER A 136 -8.35 -4.52 22.23
C SER A 136 -8.46 -3.32 23.18
N THR A 137 -8.13 -3.47 24.47
CA THR A 137 -8.16 -2.36 25.43
C THR A 137 -7.08 -1.31 25.14
N VAL A 138 -6.05 -1.66 24.38
CA VAL A 138 -5.01 -0.73 23.88
C VAL A 138 -5.64 0.47 23.19
N LEU A 139 -6.71 0.28 22.40
CA LEU A 139 -7.39 1.36 21.69
C LEU A 139 -8.12 2.34 22.62
N GLN A 140 -8.43 1.93 23.85
CA GLN A 140 -9.11 2.73 24.87
C GLN A 140 -8.12 3.44 25.82
N GLN A 141 -6.85 3.03 25.83
CA GLN A 141 -5.79 3.73 26.56
C GLN A 141 -5.75 5.19 26.11
N SER A 142 -5.56 6.10 27.04
CA SER A 142 -5.65 7.53 26.79
C SER A 142 -4.37 8.26 27.18
N PHE A 143 -3.95 9.20 26.35
CA PHE A 143 -2.81 10.07 26.61
C PHE A 143 -3.27 11.53 26.70
N ARG A 144 -2.72 12.25 27.68
CA ARG A 144 -2.98 13.67 27.88
C ARG A 144 -2.06 14.50 26.99
N TYR A 145 -2.62 15.42 26.22
CA TYR A 145 -1.85 16.44 25.51
C TYR A 145 -1.61 17.63 26.44
N ASP A 146 -0.36 17.96 26.75
CA ASP A 146 -0.03 19.04 27.69
C ASP A 146 0.08 20.42 27.04
N GLY A 147 0.23 20.48 25.72
CA GLY A 147 0.37 21.73 24.97
C GLY A 147 1.71 22.44 25.14
N ARG A 148 2.75 21.78 25.70
CA ARG A 148 4.08 22.40 25.86
C ARG A 148 4.75 22.68 24.52
N GLU A 149 4.57 21.77 23.57
CA GLU A 149 4.97 21.93 22.17
C GLU A 149 3.77 21.69 21.25
N ASP A 150 3.58 22.58 20.28
CA ASP A 150 2.57 22.44 19.24
C ASP A 150 3.24 22.18 17.88
N LEU A 151 3.51 20.91 17.61
CA LEU A 151 4.09 20.44 16.36
C LEU A 151 3.11 20.58 15.19
N THR A 152 1.81 20.59 15.49
CA THR A 152 0.73 20.87 14.55
C THR A 152 0.70 22.36 14.15
N ALA A 153 1.13 23.27 15.02
CA ALA A 153 1.36 24.67 14.63
C ALA A 153 2.54 24.86 13.66
N MET A 154 3.43 23.87 13.50
CA MET A 154 4.58 23.94 12.58
C MET A 154 4.34 23.27 11.21
N GLN A 155 3.32 22.42 11.06
CA GLN A 155 3.04 21.77 9.77
C GLN A 155 2.51 22.75 8.71
N ASN A 156 2.70 22.50 7.41
CA ASN A 156 2.25 23.45 6.38
C ASN A 156 0.78 23.22 6.02
N ILE A 157 0.38 21.96 5.78
CA ILE A 157 -1.02 21.59 5.59
C ILE A 157 -1.69 21.39 6.96
N LYS A 158 -2.52 22.35 7.36
CA LYS A 158 -3.19 22.36 8.68
C LYS A 158 -4.43 21.46 8.73
N PRO A 159 -4.61 20.66 9.78
CA PRO A 159 -5.85 19.94 10.04
C PRO A 159 -6.95 20.93 10.44
N ARG A 160 -8.20 20.55 10.22
CA ARG A 160 -9.36 21.35 10.64
C ARG A 160 -9.53 21.36 12.16
N GLU A 161 -9.16 20.26 12.80
CA GLU A 161 -9.20 20.11 14.25
C GLU A 161 -7.81 19.79 14.80
N THR A 162 -7.48 20.37 15.95
CA THR A 162 -6.22 20.13 16.65
C THR A 162 -6.47 19.60 18.06
N LEU A 163 -5.47 18.92 18.63
CA LEU A 163 -5.50 18.56 20.04
C LEU A 163 -5.53 19.82 20.92
N ARG A 164 -6.30 19.76 22.01
CA ARG A 164 -6.46 20.85 22.96
C ARG A 164 -5.62 20.59 24.21
N PRO A 165 -4.79 21.55 24.65
CA PRO A 165 -4.00 21.40 25.88
C PRO A 165 -4.88 21.04 27.08
N GLY A 166 -4.39 20.11 27.90
CA GLY A 166 -5.08 19.61 29.08
C GLY A 166 -6.06 18.46 28.83
N MET A 167 -6.44 18.20 27.58
CA MET A 167 -7.38 17.12 27.23
C MET A 167 -6.67 15.77 27.07
N SER A 168 -7.41 14.68 27.30
CA SER A 168 -6.95 13.31 27.07
C SER A 168 -7.67 12.70 25.87
N TYR A 169 -6.92 11.91 25.10
CA TYR A 169 -7.38 11.31 23.86
C TYR A 169 -7.05 9.83 23.85
N THR A 170 -7.99 8.99 23.41
CA THR A 170 -7.74 7.55 23.28
C THR A 170 -6.76 7.27 22.15
N VAL A 171 -6.07 6.12 22.19
CA VAL A 171 -5.21 5.65 21.11
C VAL A 171 -5.97 5.62 19.78
N ASP A 172 -7.23 5.14 19.75
CA ASP A 172 -8.03 5.12 18.51
C ASP A 172 -8.30 6.53 17.97
N ASP A 173 -8.63 7.50 18.81
CA ASP A 173 -8.83 8.89 18.37
C ASP A 173 -7.52 9.52 17.88
N LEU A 174 -6.40 9.26 18.56
CA LEU A 174 -5.09 9.72 18.13
C LEU A 174 -4.68 9.11 16.79
N VAL A 175 -4.90 7.81 16.57
CA VAL A 175 -4.64 7.13 15.29
C VAL A 175 -5.51 7.73 14.19
N ARG A 176 -6.81 7.92 14.45
CA ARG A 176 -7.73 8.55 13.50
C ARG A 176 -7.26 9.95 13.10
N ARG A 177 -6.94 10.82 14.07
CA ARG A 177 -6.46 12.20 13.81
C ARG A 177 -5.12 12.22 13.08
N MET A 178 -4.19 11.34 13.47
CA MET A 178 -2.89 11.20 12.83
C MET A 178 -3.02 10.77 11.36
N LEU A 179 -3.99 9.92 11.03
CA LEU A 179 -4.20 9.47 9.66
C LEU A 179 -5.04 10.46 8.86
N ALA A 180 -6.26 10.78 9.31
CA ALA A 180 -7.22 11.60 8.57
C ALA A 180 -6.74 13.04 8.38
N SER A 181 -6.15 13.66 9.41
CA SER A 181 -5.77 15.07 9.39
C SER A 181 -4.25 15.26 9.42
N SER A 182 -3.47 14.17 9.41
CA SER A 182 -2.01 14.21 9.52
C SER A 182 -1.50 14.93 10.77
N ASP A 183 -2.26 14.94 11.87
CA ASP A 183 -1.94 15.71 13.09
C ASP A 183 -0.58 15.27 13.69
N ASN A 184 0.34 16.23 13.84
CA ASN A 184 1.70 15.98 14.35
C ASN A 184 1.74 15.81 15.87
N ASN A 185 0.85 16.46 16.62
CA ASN A 185 0.75 16.26 18.07
C ASN A 185 0.20 14.86 18.37
N ALA A 186 -0.78 14.39 17.59
CA ALA A 186 -1.29 13.03 17.72
C ALA A 186 -0.21 11.98 17.39
N TYR A 187 0.53 12.19 16.31
CA TYR A 187 1.71 11.39 15.98
C TYR A 187 2.73 11.35 17.11
N TRP A 188 3.05 12.50 17.69
CA TRP A 188 4.04 12.59 18.77
C TRP A 188 3.61 11.88 20.04
N LEU A 189 2.35 12.02 20.45
CA LEU A 189 1.81 11.28 21.60
C LEU A 189 1.89 9.76 21.36
N LEU A 190 1.52 9.29 20.17
CA LEU A 190 1.60 7.88 19.82
C LEU A 190 3.05 7.36 19.75
N LEU A 191 3.97 8.16 19.20
CA LEU A 191 5.38 7.79 19.05
C LEU A 191 6.11 7.74 20.39
N THR A 192 5.85 8.69 21.29
CA THR A 192 6.51 8.75 22.60
C THR A 192 5.97 7.75 23.61
N ASN A 193 4.82 7.14 23.34
CA ASN A 193 4.19 6.14 24.20
C ASN A 193 4.21 4.71 23.63
N ILE A 194 4.92 4.47 22.52
CA ILE A 194 5.15 3.12 21.99
C ILE A 194 6.57 2.64 22.33
N ASP A 195 6.75 1.34 22.55
CA ASP A 195 8.10 0.76 22.71
C ASP A 195 8.81 0.82 21.35
N THR A 196 9.96 1.49 21.30
CA THR A 196 10.73 1.68 20.07
C THR A 196 11.15 0.35 19.42
N ARG A 197 11.33 -0.72 20.22
CA ARG A 197 11.63 -2.05 19.70
C ARG A 197 10.50 -2.63 18.86
N GLU A 198 9.25 -2.27 19.16
CA GLU A 198 8.10 -2.68 18.36
C GLU A 198 8.09 -1.96 17.00
N MET A 199 8.49 -0.68 16.98
CA MET A 199 8.63 0.07 15.74
C MET A 199 9.73 -0.51 14.84
N ASP A 200 10.90 -0.82 15.41
CA ASP A 200 12.01 -1.42 14.66
C ASP A 200 11.63 -2.79 14.09
N ALA A 201 10.98 -3.63 14.90
CA ALA A 201 10.49 -4.93 14.46
C ALA A 201 9.51 -4.83 13.29
N ILE A 202 8.61 -3.83 13.33
CA ILE A 202 7.61 -3.62 12.28
C ILE A 202 8.25 -3.15 10.98
N VAL A 203 9.18 -2.20 11.05
CA VAL A 203 9.92 -1.74 9.86
C VAL A 203 10.65 -2.91 9.21
N ALA A 204 11.29 -3.77 10.03
CA ALA A 204 11.98 -4.98 9.58
C ALA A 204 11.01 -6.02 8.96
N ASP A 205 9.93 -6.35 9.66
CA ASP A 205 8.93 -7.36 9.23
C ASP A 205 8.22 -6.94 7.93
N LEU A 206 7.88 -5.66 7.82
CA LEU A 206 7.25 -5.08 6.63
C LEU A 206 8.24 -4.89 5.47
N LYS A 207 9.54 -5.13 5.71
CA LYS A 207 10.63 -4.97 4.73
C LYS A 207 10.57 -3.61 4.05
N ILE A 208 10.31 -2.56 4.84
CA ILE A 208 10.30 -1.19 4.35
C ILE A 208 11.76 -0.77 4.21
N ASP A 209 12.18 -0.64 2.97
CA ASP A 209 13.55 -0.27 2.62
C ASP A 209 13.76 1.24 2.82
N PHE A 210 13.96 1.63 4.08
CA PHE A 210 14.41 2.96 4.49
C PHE A 210 15.93 3.00 4.49
N GLU A 211 16.49 3.94 3.73
CA GLU A 211 17.93 4.18 3.70
C GLU A 211 18.24 5.53 4.37
N PRO A 212 19.31 5.64 5.18
CA PRO A 212 19.76 6.94 5.66
C PRO A 212 20.25 7.82 4.50
N SER A 213 19.85 9.10 4.50
CA SER A 213 20.38 10.14 3.62
C SER A 213 20.83 11.35 4.42
N LYS A 214 21.48 12.34 3.76
CA LYS A 214 21.88 13.60 4.40
C LYS A 214 20.71 14.37 5.02
N THR A 215 19.50 14.16 4.52
CA THR A 215 18.28 14.87 4.95
C THR A 215 17.35 14.00 5.79
N GLY A 216 17.80 12.82 6.21
CA GLY A 216 17.02 11.83 6.96
C GLY A 216 16.73 10.55 6.18
N GLU A 217 15.78 9.75 6.64
CA GLU A 217 15.39 8.49 5.98
C GLU A 217 14.78 8.75 4.60
N VAL A 218 15.02 7.84 3.66
CA VAL A 218 14.42 7.88 2.32
C VAL A 218 13.83 6.55 1.90
N VAL A 219 12.78 6.58 1.08
CA VAL A 219 12.05 5.41 0.57
C VAL A 219 11.69 5.58 -0.90
N SER A 220 11.49 4.47 -1.62
CA SER A 220 11.01 4.48 -3.00
C SER A 220 9.51 4.21 -3.12
N VAL A 221 8.90 4.65 -4.23
CA VAL A 221 7.46 4.45 -4.49
C VAL A 221 7.06 2.97 -4.48
N ARG A 222 7.93 2.09 -4.97
CA ARG A 222 7.68 0.64 -5.00
C ARG A 222 7.84 0.00 -3.62
N SER A 223 8.79 0.46 -2.80
CA SER A 223 8.97 -0.05 -1.44
C SER A 223 7.75 0.31 -0.60
N TYR A 224 7.36 1.58 -0.62
CA TYR A 224 6.27 2.09 0.21
C TYR A 224 4.88 1.55 -0.22
N SER A 225 4.66 1.28 -1.52
CA SER A 225 3.39 0.70 -2.00
C SER A 225 3.07 -0.68 -1.42
N ARG A 226 4.07 -1.39 -0.87
CA ARG A 226 3.88 -2.66 -0.17
C ARG A 226 2.98 -2.53 1.05
N LEU A 227 3.05 -1.41 1.78
CA LEU A 227 2.24 -1.19 2.98
C LEU A 227 0.74 -1.26 2.68
N TYR A 228 0.31 -0.59 1.62
CA TYR A 228 -1.10 -0.60 1.21
C TYR A 228 -1.55 -1.97 0.73
N ARG A 229 -0.68 -2.73 0.05
CA ARG A 229 -0.97 -4.12 -0.33
C ARG A 229 -1.14 -5.01 0.90
N ILE A 230 -0.26 -4.85 1.89
CA ILE A 230 -0.30 -5.61 3.14
C ILE A 230 -1.58 -5.31 3.93
N LEU A 231 -1.96 -4.03 4.01
CA LEU A 231 -3.20 -3.60 4.66
C LEU A 231 -4.42 -4.16 3.94
N TYR A 232 -4.54 -3.95 2.62
CA TYR A 232 -5.65 -4.42 1.80
C TYR A 232 -5.86 -5.94 1.90
N ASN A 233 -4.78 -6.70 1.85
CA ASN A 233 -4.82 -8.15 1.90
C ASN A 233 -4.88 -8.72 3.34
N ALA A 234 -4.84 -7.88 4.37
CA ALA A 234 -4.78 -8.28 5.78
C ALA A 234 -3.71 -9.36 6.07
N THR A 235 -2.49 -9.17 5.53
CA THR A 235 -1.39 -10.15 5.64
C THR A 235 -0.41 -9.87 6.77
N PHE A 236 -0.54 -8.71 7.44
CA PHE A 236 0.26 -8.36 8.62
C PHE A 236 -0.63 -8.10 9.81
N LEU A 237 -1.61 -7.20 9.62
CA LEU A 237 -2.71 -7.05 10.55
C LEU A 237 -3.80 -8.09 10.26
N ASN A 238 -4.55 -8.50 11.27
CA ASN A 238 -5.78 -9.26 11.10
C ASN A 238 -6.81 -8.43 10.32
N ARG A 239 -7.85 -9.09 9.81
CA ARG A 239 -8.83 -8.45 8.92
C ARG A 239 -9.51 -7.24 9.58
N GLU A 240 -9.84 -7.33 10.86
CA GLU A 240 -10.49 -6.26 11.63
C GLU A 240 -9.61 -5.01 11.75
N MET A 241 -8.35 -5.18 12.13
CA MET A 241 -7.43 -4.06 12.28
C MET A 241 -7.00 -3.48 10.93
N SER A 242 -6.82 -4.30 9.90
CA SER A 242 -6.60 -3.82 8.54
C SER A 242 -7.79 -3.00 8.01
N GLU A 243 -9.02 -3.44 8.30
CA GLU A 243 -10.23 -2.71 7.92
C GLU A 243 -10.29 -1.35 8.60
N LYS A 244 -10.09 -1.31 9.93
CA LYS A 244 -10.03 -0.07 10.72
C LYS A 244 -8.93 0.86 10.20
N ALA A 245 -7.75 0.34 9.86
CA ALA A 245 -6.66 1.12 9.29
C ALA A 245 -7.06 1.81 7.98
N LEU A 246 -7.64 1.05 7.05
CA LEU A 246 -8.05 1.57 5.75
C LEU A 246 -9.27 2.49 5.86
N GLU A 247 -10.17 2.24 6.82
CA GLU A 247 -11.26 3.13 7.16
C GLU A 247 -10.74 4.49 7.63
N HIS A 248 -9.80 4.53 8.59
CA HIS A 248 -9.19 5.79 9.04
C HIS A 248 -8.48 6.53 7.90
N LEU A 249 -7.75 5.80 7.04
CA LEU A 249 -7.12 6.36 5.83
C LEU A 249 -8.15 6.90 4.81
N SER A 250 -9.38 6.37 4.81
CA SER A 250 -10.44 6.83 3.89
C SER A 250 -11.05 8.18 4.26
N HIS A 251 -10.78 8.65 5.47
CA HIS A 251 -11.25 9.94 5.99
C HIS A 251 -10.23 11.07 5.80
N MET A 252 -9.22 10.89 4.95
CA MET A 252 -8.19 11.89 4.66
C MET A 252 -8.79 13.27 4.31
N GLU A 253 -8.35 14.30 5.03
CA GLU A 253 -8.75 15.70 4.87
C GLU A 253 -8.03 16.41 3.73
N PHE A 254 -6.82 15.96 3.36
CA PHE A 254 -6.14 16.44 2.16
C PHE A 254 -6.87 15.90 0.92
N ARG A 255 -7.43 16.79 0.09
CA ARG A 255 -8.28 16.42 -1.05
C ARG A 255 -7.68 16.83 -2.39
N GLU A 256 -6.58 17.58 -2.39
CA GLU A 256 -6.02 18.24 -3.56
C GLU A 256 -5.19 17.31 -4.46
N GLY A 257 -4.81 16.12 -3.97
CA GLY A 257 -4.05 15.11 -4.72
C GLY A 257 -4.94 14.04 -5.36
N ILE A 258 -4.79 12.78 -4.95
CA ILE A 258 -5.45 11.61 -5.56
C ILE A 258 -6.97 11.78 -5.56
N VAL A 259 -7.56 12.25 -4.46
CA VAL A 259 -9.02 12.43 -4.32
C VAL A 259 -9.58 13.41 -5.34
N ALA A 260 -8.89 14.52 -5.64
CA ALA A 260 -9.31 15.48 -6.67
C ALA A 260 -9.25 14.92 -8.10
N GLY A 261 -8.61 13.77 -8.30
CA GLY A 261 -8.53 13.08 -9.58
C GLY A 261 -9.68 12.10 -9.84
N VAL A 262 -10.48 11.75 -8.83
CA VAL A 262 -11.55 10.73 -8.96
C VAL A 262 -12.95 11.34 -8.85
N PRO A 263 -14.00 10.71 -9.41
CA PRO A 263 -15.37 11.18 -9.27
C PRO A 263 -15.84 11.28 -7.82
N ALA A 264 -16.78 12.18 -7.56
CA ALA A 264 -17.42 12.29 -6.26
C ALA A 264 -18.09 10.96 -5.85
N GLY A 265 -17.98 10.61 -4.57
CA GLY A 265 -18.52 9.37 -4.01
C GLY A 265 -17.59 8.16 -4.10
N VAL A 266 -16.52 8.21 -4.90
CA VAL A 266 -15.48 7.18 -4.88
C VAL A 266 -14.68 7.28 -3.60
N SER A 267 -14.63 6.18 -2.83
CA SER A 267 -13.83 6.12 -1.62
C SER A 267 -12.36 5.97 -1.96
N VAL A 268 -11.50 6.70 -1.25
CA VAL A 268 -10.04 6.61 -1.39
C VAL A 268 -9.43 6.54 -0.01
N ALA A 269 -8.80 5.41 0.32
CA ALA A 269 -7.99 5.28 1.53
C ALA A 269 -6.57 5.76 1.24
N SER A 270 -6.20 6.98 1.66
CA SER A 270 -4.90 7.57 1.32
C SER A 270 -4.13 8.17 2.50
N LYS A 271 -2.82 8.34 2.29
CA LYS A 271 -1.92 9.14 3.13
C LYS A 271 -1.00 9.96 2.24
N PHE A 272 -0.97 11.26 2.51
CA PHE A 272 0.03 12.17 1.93
C PHE A 272 1.21 12.40 2.87
N GLY A 273 2.35 12.78 2.28
CA GLY A 273 3.53 13.26 2.98
C GLY A 273 4.07 14.50 2.29
N GLU A 274 4.45 15.51 3.08
CA GLU A 274 5.10 16.72 2.59
C GLU A 274 6.40 16.97 3.34
N LYS A 275 7.42 17.45 2.62
CA LYS A 275 8.67 17.93 3.20
C LYS A 275 9.06 19.22 2.52
N ILE A 276 9.20 20.28 3.31
CA ILE A 276 9.91 21.49 2.91
C ILE A 276 11.33 21.38 3.47
N PHE A 277 12.33 21.60 2.61
CA PHE A 277 13.73 21.53 3.01
C PHE A 277 14.22 22.89 3.51
N ASP A 278 15.32 22.87 4.27
CA ASP A 278 15.87 24.07 4.93
C ASP A 278 16.37 25.13 3.93
N ASP A 279 16.54 24.76 2.65
CA ASP A 279 16.85 25.70 1.57
C ASP A 279 15.65 26.61 1.20
N GLY A 280 14.49 26.39 1.81
CA GLY A 280 13.26 27.16 1.65
C GLY A 280 12.64 27.08 0.26
N ARG A 281 13.16 26.23 -0.62
CA ARG A 281 12.79 26.17 -2.04
C ARG A 281 12.46 24.76 -2.50
N SER A 282 13.20 23.77 -2.03
CA SER A 282 12.95 22.39 -2.38
C SER A 282 11.78 21.87 -1.58
N VAL A 283 10.83 21.24 -2.26
CA VAL A 283 9.67 20.60 -1.65
C VAL A 283 9.44 19.22 -2.23
N GLU A 284 9.02 18.29 -1.38
CA GLU A 284 8.58 16.97 -1.74
C GLU A 284 7.12 16.81 -1.32
N LEU A 285 6.28 16.34 -2.24
CA LEU A 285 4.88 16.00 -1.99
C LEU A 285 4.59 14.62 -2.54
N HIS A 286 4.02 13.78 -1.69
CA HIS A 286 3.77 12.37 -1.97
C HIS A 286 2.36 12.01 -1.54
N GLU A 287 1.72 11.09 -2.25
CA GLU A 287 0.47 10.48 -1.81
C GLU A 287 0.38 9.04 -2.27
N PHE A 288 -0.08 8.18 -1.37
CA PHE A 288 -0.43 6.80 -1.66
C PHE A 288 -1.87 6.59 -1.29
N GLY A 289 -2.62 5.86 -2.11
CA GLY A 289 -3.95 5.45 -1.72
C GLY A 289 -4.51 4.30 -2.52
N ILE A 290 -5.47 3.61 -1.91
CA ILE A 290 -6.32 2.64 -2.58
C ILE A 290 -7.58 3.38 -3.02
N VAL A 291 -7.82 3.39 -4.32
CA VAL A 291 -9.05 3.91 -4.91
C VAL A 291 -10.01 2.74 -5.05
N TYR A 292 -11.15 2.81 -4.36
CA TYR A 292 -12.20 1.79 -4.41
C TYR A 292 -13.11 2.03 -5.60
N HIS A 293 -12.53 1.86 -6.78
CA HIS A 293 -13.23 1.99 -8.05
C HIS A 293 -14.36 0.93 -8.18
N PRO A 294 -15.54 1.27 -8.71
CA PRO A 294 -16.70 0.36 -8.75
C PRO A 294 -16.44 -0.97 -9.46
N ARG A 295 -15.54 -0.97 -10.45
CA ARG A 295 -15.16 -2.16 -11.24
C ARG A 295 -14.01 -2.98 -10.66
N GLY A 296 -13.37 -2.50 -9.59
CA GLY A 296 -12.24 -3.18 -8.98
C GLY A 296 -11.23 -2.19 -8.38
N PRO A 297 -10.83 -2.34 -7.11
CA PRO A 297 -9.95 -1.38 -6.46
C PRO A 297 -8.53 -1.42 -7.03
N TYR A 298 -7.87 -0.27 -7.02
CA TYR A 298 -6.46 -0.16 -7.41
C TYR A 298 -5.67 0.68 -6.42
N LEU A 299 -4.39 0.34 -6.28
CA LEU A 299 -3.41 1.12 -5.53
C LEU A 299 -2.72 2.09 -6.47
N LEU A 300 -2.65 3.35 -6.06
CA LEU A 300 -1.88 4.41 -6.70
C LEU A 300 -0.90 5.01 -5.69
N GLY A 301 0.37 5.04 -6.03
CA GLY A 301 1.40 5.78 -5.30
C GLY A 301 2.06 6.79 -6.22
N ILE A 302 2.18 8.04 -5.77
CA ILE A 302 2.84 9.13 -6.51
C ILE A 302 3.79 9.84 -5.55
N MET A 303 5.03 10.01 -5.97
CA MET A 303 6.04 10.78 -5.24
C MET A 303 6.61 11.84 -6.16
N THR A 304 6.69 13.09 -5.69
CA THR A 304 7.22 14.21 -6.47
C THR A 304 8.25 15.00 -5.68
N ARG A 305 9.19 15.60 -6.40
CA ARG A 305 10.08 16.67 -5.93
C ARG A 305 9.89 17.89 -6.81
N GLY A 306 10.00 19.08 -6.25
CA GLY A 306 9.78 20.33 -6.98
C GLY A 306 10.05 21.53 -6.10
N THR A 307 9.42 22.65 -6.44
CA THR A 307 9.56 23.92 -5.71
C THR A 307 8.23 24.56 -5.30
N ASP A 308 7.10 23.94 -5.65
CA ASP A 308 5.77 24.47 -5.39
C ASP A 308 4.77 23.31 -5.12
N ILE A 309 4.31 23.24 -3.87
CA ILE A 309 3.37 22.21 -3.42
C ILE A 309 2.05 22.26 -4.22
N ARG A 310 1.58 23.45 -4.63
CA ARG A 310 0.32 23.56 -5.40
C ARG A 310 0.47 22.95 -6.79
N ARG A 311 1.61 23.16 -7.44
CA ARG A 311 1.92 22.51 -8.72
C ARG A 311 2.04 20.99 -8.56
N GLN A 312 2.71 20.54 -7.50
CA GLN A 312 2.81 19.11 -7.22
C GLN A 312 1.44 18.47 -6.92
N SER A 313 0.55 19.14 -6.18
CA SER A 313 -0.82 18.67 -5.96
C SER A 313 -1.57 18.51 -7.30
N ALA A 314 -1.39 19.46 -8.23
CA ALA A 314 -1.96 19.34 -9.58
C ALA A 314 -1.39 18.14 -10.34
N VAL A 315 -0.08 17.84 -10.22
CA VAL A 315 0.53 16.62 -10.78
C VAL A 315 -0.11 15.37 -10.21
N LEU A 316 -0.25 15.27 -8.88
CA LEU A 316 -0.89 14.13 -8.20
C LEU A 316 -2.32 13.92 -8.72
N ARG A 317 -3.10 15.00 -8.77
CA ARG A 317 -4.47 15.02 -9.27
C ARG A 317 -4.59 14.56 -10.73
N ASP A 318 -3.75 15.11 -11.61
CA ASP A 318 -3.84 14.85 -13.05
C ASP A 318 -3.44 13.41 -13.38
N ILE A 319 -2.41 12.87 -12.69
CA ILE A 319 -2.05 11.45 -12.78
C ILE A 319 -3.20 10.58 -12.24
N SER A 320 -3.78 10.92 -11.08
CA SER A 320 -4.92 10.19 -10.52
C SER A 320 -6.11 10.14 -11.47
N ARG A 321 -6.44 11.27 -12.10
CA ARG A 321 -7.52 11.36 -13.11
C ARG A 321 -7.26 10.48 -14.32
N LEU A 322 -6.04 10.52 -14.85
CA LEU A 322 -5.67 9.66 -15.97
C LEU A 322 -5.76 8.18 -15.59
N VAL A 323 -5.26 7.82 -14.41
CA VAL A 323 -5.33 6.44 -13.91
C VAL A 323 -6.77 5.97 -13.78
N TYR A 324 -7.65 6.79 -13.19
CA TYR A 324 -9.06 6.46 -13.06
C TYR A 324 -9.72 6.25 -14.43
N ALA A 325 -9.50 7.18 -15.38
CA ALA A 325 -10.06 7.10 -16.72
C ALA A 325 -9.60 5.86 -17.52
N GLU A 326 -8.33 5.46 -17.38
CA GLU A 326 -7.82 4.26 -18.05
C GLU A 326 -8.35 2.99 -17.39
N VAL A 327 -8.49 2.94 -16.06
CA VAL A 327 -9.16 1.82 -15.37
C VAL A 327 -10.61 1.69 -15.84
N ASP A 328 -11.31 2.81 -16.03
CA ASP A 328 -12.63 2.82 -16.63
C ASP A 328 -12.62 2.28 -18.07
N ALA A 329 -11.69 2.72 -18.91
CA ALA A 329 -11.62 2.31 -20.31
C ALA A 329 -11.31 0.81 -20.49
N LEU A 330 -10.46 0.24 -19.63
CA LEU A 330 -10.09 -1.19 -19.67
C LEU A 330 -11.29 -2.13 -19.56
N HIS A 331 -12.37 -1.69 -18.93
CA HIS A 331 -13.57 -2.49 -18.69
C HIS A 331 -14.76 -2.08 -19.57
N SER A 332 -14.60 -1.12 -20.48
CA SER A 332 -15.64 -0.71 -21.43
C SER A 332 -15.57 -1.45 -22.77
N GLY A 333 -14.58 -2.34 -22.92
CA GLY A 333 -14.40 -3.22 -24.08
C GLY A 333 -14.79 -4.68 -23.84
N GLU A 334 -15.36 -4.99 -22.67
CA GLU A 334 -16.04 -6.26 -22.35
C GLU A 334 -17.55 -6.10 -22.50
#